data_AF-A0A8T3ZJ81-F1
#
_entry.id   AF-A0A8T3ZJ81-F1
#
_cell.length_a   1.000
_cell.length_b   1.000
_cell.length_c   1.000
_cell.angle_alpha   90.00
_cell.angle_beta   90.00
_cell.angle_gamma   90.00
#
_symmetry.space_group_name_H-M   'P 1'
#
loop_
_entity.id
_entity.type
_entity.pdbx_description
1 polymer ?
#
loop_
_entity_poly.entity_id
_entity_poly.type
_entity_poly.pdbx_seq_one_letter_code
_entity_poly.pdbx_strand_id
1 'polypeptide(L)'
;MNISDIGPDSRKINIKAKIIEMQQPREITTRFGKTKVAEAMIEDSTGQFTLVLWGEEVDRVMIGQTIQVENGYIREFQGRLQLNVGKYGKLEVVE
;
A
#
# COMPACT_ATOMS: atom_id res chain seq x y z
N MET A 1 11.24 10.26 2.28
CA MET A 1 10.09 10.83 1.55
C MET A 1 8.92 10.75 2.51
N ASN A 2 8.04 11.75 2.53
CA ASN A 2 6.83 11.70 3.34
C ASN A 2 5.60 11.53 2.43
N ILE A 3 4.45 11.20 3.02
CA ILE A 3 3.20 11.00 2.28
C ILE A 3 2.77 12.25 1.52
N SER A 4 2.92 13.44 2.11
CA SER A 4 2.59 14.71 1.45
C SER A 4 3.36 14.99 0.15
N ASP A 5 4.51 14.32 -0.06
CA ASP A 5 5.33 14.46 -1.26
C ASP A 5 4.90 13.51 -2.40
N ILE A 6 3.92 12.63 -2.15
CA ILE A 6 3.49 11.63 -3.12
C ILE A 6 2.55 12.24 -4.16
N GLY A 7 2.98 12.23 -5.42
CA GLY A 7 2.19 12.65 -6.56
C GLY A 7 2.16 11.61 -7.69
N PRO A 8 1.47 11.90 -8.81
CA PRO A 8 1.32 10.98 -9.94
C PRO A 8 2.65 10.48 -10.53
N ASP A 9 3.66 11.35 -10.53
CA ASP A 9 4.97 11.06 -11.12
C ASP A 9 5.98 10.47 -10.11
N SER A 10 5.59 10.29 -8.85
CA SER A 10 6.45 9.76 -7.80
C SER A 10 6.80 8.29 -8.07
N ARG A 11 8.10 7.98 -7.95
CA ARG A 11 8.66 6.64 -8.20
C ARG A 11 9.61 6.27 -7.06
N LYS A 12 9.87 4.96 -6.91
CA LYS A 12 10.77 4.42 -5.88
C LYS A 12 10.40 4.95 -4.49
N ILE A 13 9.11 4.85 -4.16
CA ILE A 13 8.58 5.39 -2.91
C ILE A 13 9.09 4.54 -1.76
N ASN A 14 9.81 5.19 -0.85
CA ASN A 14 10.32 4.60 0.38
C ASN A 14 9.78 5.42 1.56
N ILE A 15 8.85 4.83 2.31
CA ILE A 15 8.15 5.51 3.41
C ILE A 15 7.95 4.56 4.61
N LYS A 16 7.92 5.13 5.82
CA LYS A 16 7.46 4.46 7.05
C LYS A 16 6.14 5.11 7.44
N ALA A 17 5.07 4.31 7.56
CA ALA A 17 3.73 4.81 7.84
C ALA A 17 2.94 3.82 8.70
N LYS A 18 1.96 4.31 9.45
CA LYS A 18 1.06 3.49 10.27
C LYS A 18 -0.20 3.14 9.49
N ILE A 19 -0.65 1.89 9.58
CA ILE A 19 -1.96 1.49 9.05
C ILE A 19 -3.04 1.97 10.03
N ILE A 20 -3.91 2.86 9.58
CA ILE A 20 -4.98 3.43 10.40
C ILE A 20 -6.35 2.82 10.08
N GLU A 21 -6.55 2.36 8.84
CA GLU A 21 -7.78 1.69 8.41
C GLU A 21 -7.45 0.60 7.39
N MET A 22 -8.30 -0.42 7.31
CA MET A 22 -8.20 -1.49 6.32
C MET A 22 -9.60 -1.95 5.91
N GLN A 23 -9.87 -1.91 4.61
CA GLN A 23 -11.12 -2.44 4.04
C GLN A 23 -11.11 -3.97 4.04
N GLN A 24 -12.31 -4.56 3.97
CA GLN A 24 -12.43 -6.01 3.88
C GLN A 24 -11.74 -6.55 2.62
N PRO A 25 -10.90 -7.59 2.75
CA PRO A 25 -10.29 -8.25 1.60
C PRO A 25 -11.34 -8.75 0.62
N ARG A 26 -11.13 -8.48 -0.66
CA ARG A 26 -11.94 -9.01 -1.75
C ARG A 26 -11.15 -10.02 -2.56
N GLU A 27 -11.77 -11.13 -2.92
CA GLU A 27 -11.21 -12.07 -3.88
C GLU A 27 -11.43 -11.56 -5.30
N ILE A 28 -10.37 -11.61 -6.12
CA ILE A 28 -10.41 -11.23 -7.52
C ILE A 28 -9.75 -12.30 -8.39
N THR A 29 -10.27 -12.46 -9.60
CA THR A 29 -9.65 -13.33 -10.60
C THR A 29 -8.78 -12.48 -11.51
N THR A 30 -7.50 -12.81 -11.59
CA THR A 30 -6.54 -12.18 -12.49
C THR A 30 -6.16 -13.15 -13.60
N ARG A 31 -5.45 -12.67 -14.63
CA ARG A 31 -4.85 -13.52 -15.67
C ARG A 31 -3.89 -14.60 -15.14
N PHE A 32 -3.40 -14.44 -13.91
CA PHE A 32 -2.48 -15.35 -13.24
C PHE A 32 -3.16 -16.27 -12.21
N GLY A 33 -4.49 -16.19 -12.09
CA GLY A 33 -5.27 -16.96 -11.12
C GLY A 33 -6.00 -16.07 -10.11
N LYS A 34 -6.64 -16.72 -9.14
CA LYS A 34 -7.34 -16.05 -8.04
C LYS A 34 -6.32 -15.45 -7.07
N THR A 35 -6.58 -14.24 -6.61
CA THR A 35 -5.84 -13.58 -5.54
C THR A 35 -6.79 -12.72 -4.72
N LYS A 36 -6.31 -12.18 -3.61
CA LYS A 36 -7.03 -11.20 -2.81
C LYS A 36 -6.39 -9.84 -2.89
N VAL A 37 -7.21 -8.82 -2.69
CA VAL A 37 -6.76 -7.43 -2.61
C VAL A 37 -7.52 -6.72 -1.50
N ALA A 38 -6.84 -5.84 -0.79
CA ALA A 38 -7.44 -4.97 0.22
C ALA A 38 -6.86 -3.57 0.09
N GLU A 39 -7.68 -2.56 0.37
CA GLU A 39 -7.22 -1.17 0.49
C GLU A 39 -6.98 -0.87 1.97
N ALA A 40 -5.81 -0.32 2.27
CA ALA A 40 -5.44 0.16 3.59
C ALA A 40 -5.17 1.66 3.53
N MET A 41 -5.65 2.39 4.53
CA MET A 41 -5.26 3.78 4.73
C MET A 41 -4.01 3.80 5.60
N ILE A 42 -2.97 4.45 5.11
CA ILE A 42 -1.70 4.64 5.82
C ILE A 42 -1.49 6.10 6.17
N GLU A 43 -0.87 6.37 7.31
CA GLU A 43 -0.65 7.71 7.84
C GLU A 43 0.80 7.90 8.31
N ASP A 44 1.35 9.07 8.03
CA ASP A 44 2.55 9.61 8.66
C ASP A 44 2.28 11.02 9.21
N SER A 45 3.30 11.69 9.73
CA SER A 45 3.15 13.04 10.31
C SER A 45 2.73 14.12 9.30
N THR A 46 2.74 13.83 8.00
CA THR A 46 2.48 14.77 6.92
C THR A 46 1.17 14.54 6.19
N GLY A 47 0.56 13.36 6.32
CA GLY A 47 -0.75 13.07 5.74
C GLY A 47 -1.08 11.60 5.66
N GLN A 48 -2.12 11.32 4.88
CA GLN A 48 -2.67 9.98 4.66
C GLN A 48 -2.64 9.59 3.19
N PHE A 49 -2.47 8.30 2.90
CA PHE A 49 -2.49 7.77 1.54
C PHE A 49 -3.11 6.38 1.48
N THR A 50 -3.65 6.01 0.33
CA THR A 50 -4.18 4.66 0.10
C THR A 50 -3.07 3.71 -0.36
N LEU A 51 -2.84 2.65 0.41
CA LEU A 51 -2.00 1.51 0.07
C LEU A 51 -2.87 0.35 -0.40
N VAL A 52 -2.51 -0.28 -1.52
CA VAL A 52 -3.17 -1.49 -2.01
C VAL A 52 -2.31 -2.71 -1.68
N LEU A 53 -2.90 -3.61 -0.89
CA LEU A 53 -2.29 -4.85 -0.43
C LEU A 53 -2.72 -5.99 -1.34
N TRP A 54 -1.78 -6.81 -1.78
CA TRP A 54 -2.02 -7.93 -2.68
C TRP A 54 -1.66 -9.28 -2.07
N GLY A 55 -2.52 -10.29 -2.31
CA GLY A 55 -2.22 -11.67 -1.93
C GLY A 55 -1.88 -11.81 -0.45
N GLU A 56 -0.69 -12.34 -0.15
CA GLU A 56 -0.22 -12.57 1.22
C GLU A 56 0.01 -11.27 2.01
N GLU A 57 0.23 -10.12 1.35
CA GLU A 57 0.39 -8.83 2.04
C GLU A 57 -0.83 -8.50 2.90
N VAL A 58 -2.02 -8.89 2.41
CA VAL A 58 -3.29 -8.69 3.10
C VAL A 58 -3.34 -9.42 4.45
N ASP A 59 -2.62 -10.54 4.60
CA ASP A 59 -2.60 -11.30 5.85
C ASP A 59 -1.48 -10.88 6.79
N ARG A 60 -0.45 -10.21 6.26
CA ARG A 60 0.78 -9.89 6.98
C ARG A 60 0.66 -8.60 7.79
N VAL A 61 -0.32 -7.76 7.48
CA VAL A 61 -0.47 -6.44 8.09
C VAL A 61 -1.80 -6.30 8.81
N MET A 62 -1.82 -5.49 9.87
CA MET A 62 -3.00 -5.22 10.68
C MET A 62 -3.12 -3.73 10.98
N ILE A 63 -4.35 -3.29 11.25
CA ILE A 63 -4.63 -1.94 11.74
C ILE A 63 -3.83 -1.68 13.03
N GLY A 64 -3.21 -0.52 13.10
CA GLY A 64 -2.37 -0.10 14.22
C GLY A 64 -0.89 -0.40 14.06
N GLN A 65 -0.50 -1.26 13.11
CA GLN A 65 0.90 -1.56 12.85
C GLN A 65 1.58 -0.47 12.04
N THR A 66 2.87 -0.28 12.31
CA THR A 66 3.73 0.53 11.45
C THR A 66 4.35 -0.37 10.38
N ILE A 67 4.37 0.12 9.15
CA ILE A 67 4.96 -0.57 8.01
C ILE A 67 6.06 0.28 7.39
N GLN A 68 7.01 -0.39 6.75
CA GLN A 68 7.99 0.19 5.86
C GLN A 68 7.71 -0.31 4.44
N VAL A 69 7.47 0.63 3.54
CA VAL A 69 7.36 0.37 2.10
C VAL A 69 8.69 0.74 1.47
N GLU A 70 9.25 -0.16 0.68
CA GLU A 70 10.43 0.08 -0.13
C GLU A 70 10.13 -0.13 -1.61
N ASN A 71 10.62 0.80 -2.44
CA ASN A 71 10.47 0.79 -3.88
C ASN A 71 9.01 0.60 -4.35
N GLY A 72 8.09 1.28 -3.66
CA GLY A 72 6.68 1.37 -4.06
C GLY A 72 6.49 2.24 -5.30
N TYR A 73 5.33 2.10 -5.94
CA TYR A 73 4.95 2.87 -7.12
C TYR A 73 3.51 3.37 -7.03
N ILE A 74 3.25 4.50 -7.69
CA ILE A 74 1.90 5.05 -7.81
C ILE A 74 1.20 4.45 -9.01
N ARG A 75 -0.05 4.08 -8.79
CA ARG A 75 -0.98 3.66 -9.81
C ARG A 75 -2.27 4.44 -9.64
N GLU A 76 -2.82 4.94 -10.74
CA GLU A 76 -4.18 5.47 -10.74
C GLU A 76 -5.19 4.35 -10.98
N PHE A 77 -6.20 4.29 -10.13
CA PHE A 77 -7.33 3.38 -10.28
C PHE A 77 -8.62 4.13 -9.96
N GLN A 78 -9.56 4.12 -10.91
CA GLN A 78 -10.84 4.83 -10.80
C GLN A 78 -10.70 6.31 -10.39
N GLY A 79 -9.71 7.02 -10.95
CA GLY A 79 -9.47 8.44 -10.66
C GLY A 79 -8.77 8.71 -9.33
N ARG A 80 -8.28 7.68 -8.62
CA ARG A 80 -7.59 7.81 -7.34
C ARG A 80 -6.16 7.27 -7.45
N LEU A 81 -5.20 8.03 -6.94
CA LEU A 81 -3.83 7.56 -6.80
C LEU A 81 -3.75 6.55 -5.66
N GLN A 82 -3.03 5.46 -5.90
CA GLN A 82 -2.85 4.36 -4.98
C GLN A 82 -1.38 3.94 -4.94
N LEU A 83 -0.85 3.76 -3.75
CA LEU A 83 0.47 3.19 -3.54
C LEU A 83 0.37 1.68 -3.66
N ASN A 84 1.26 1.09 -4.45
CA ASN A 84 1.36 -0.34 -4.65
C ASN A 84 2.81 -0.79 -4.42
N VAL A 85 2.97 -2.02 -3.94
CA VAL A 85 4.28 -2.67 -3.84
C VAL A 85 4.41 -3.64 -5.00
N GLY A 86 5.44 -3.43 -5.83
CA GLY A 86 5.67 -4.21 -7.04
C GLY A 86 6.62 -5.39 -6.81
N LYS A 87 6.94 -6.13 -7.87
CA LYS A 87 7.91 -7.24 -7.84
C LYS A 87 9.27 -6.88 -7.22
N TYR A 88 9.69 -5.64 -7.38
CA TYR A 88 10.97 -5.13 -6.88
C TYR A 88 10.82 -4.29 -5.60
N GLY A 89 9.60 -4.21 -5.07
CA GLY A 89 9.30 -3.53 -3.82
C GLY A 89 9.21 -4.50 -2.66
N LYS A 90 9.17 -3.93 -1.47
CA LYS A 90 9.06 -4.68 -0.22
C LYS A 90 8.08 -3.97 0.71
N LEU A 91 7.30 -4.77 1.43
CA LEU A 91 6.42 -4.33 2.50
C LEU A 91 6.82 -5.10 3.76
N GLU A 92 7.20 -4.38 4.82
CA GLU A 92 7.56 -4.98 6.09
C GLU A 92 6.81 -4.32 7.23
N VAL A 93 6.33 -5.11 8.18
CA VAL A 93 5.87 -4.59 9.47
C VAL A 93 7.11 -4.27 10.30
N VAL A 94 7.15 -3.07 10.85
CA VAL A 94 8.25 -2.57 11.69
C VAL A 94 7.71 -2.10 13.03
N GLU A 95 8.50 -2.29 14.09
CA GLU A 95 8.18 -1.81 15.45
C GLU A 95 8.15 -0.27 15.52
#